data_AF-A0AAU5UL91-F1
#
_entry.id   AF-A0AAU5UL91-F1
#
_cell.length_a   1.000
_cell.length_b   1.000
_cell.length_c   1.000
_cell.angle_alpha   90.00
_cell.angle_beta   90.00
_cell.angle_gamma   90.00
#
_symmetry.space_group_name_H-M   'P 1'
#
loop_
_entity.id
_entity.type
_entity.pdbx_description
1 polymer ?
#
loop_
_entity_poly.entity_id
_entity_poly.type
_entity_poly.pdbx_seq_one_letter_code
_entity_poly.pdbx_strand_id
1 'polypeptide(L)'
;MPEDLVEVARRWVDALEQADVPAANAVSGLDGWDPGPWIAEAWQPRVEELAGSDRTVSGARQVNDHMVRVVLAGNRGQAFASVVLDEAGKVVGTSIDSDEQDGRFWVVVGCPEEREDELRAFYTMLTDGRIGPGEGAMRPPGWRDPANPTQIHIDVQVADLEAAEHAVLEHGATKLEDFPDWRVYADSVGHPFCLYPGLPKPTDRLGTLVRVVIDCADPPPLARFWSAVLDLPRTVEDSPDRIVIARADNRLPMLALQRVPDYQPPRWPDPEHPPQMHFDIGFDDRTEKERVALELGGRRLPPQGGSCPVYADPAGHPFCLCYKGE
;
A
#
# COMPACT_ATOMS: atom_id res chain seq x y z
N MET A 1 15.31 5.02 34.21
CA MET A 1 15.21 6.07 33.19
C MET A 1 14.45 5.45 32.03
N PRO A 2 13.45 6.12 31.44
CA PRO A 2 12.95 5.69 30.14
C PRO A 2 14.17 5.56 29.20
N GLU A 3 14.26 4.45 28.49
CA GLU A 3 15.34 4.25 27.53
C GLU A 3 15.23 5.32 26.44
N ASP A 4 16.37 5.80 25.93
CA ASP A 4 16.37 6.78 24.85
C ASP A 4 15.83 6.11 23.58
N LEU A 5 14.63 6.50 23.14
CA LEU A 5 13.96 5.92 21.97
C LEU A 5 14.83 6.00 20.71
N VAL A 6 15.66 7.05 20.59
CA VAL A 6 16.57 7.20 19.47
C VAL A 6 17.62 6.09 19.46
N GLU A 7 18.15 5.74 20.63
CA GLU A 7 19.13 4.66 20.76
C GLU A 7 18.48 3.28 20.55
N VAL A 8 17.25 3.08 21.01
CA VAL A 8 16.47 1.85 20.73
C VAL A 8 16.33 1.64 19.23
N ALA A 9 15.88 2.67 18.51
CA ALA A 9 15.66 2.59 17.07
C ALA A 9 16.96 2.37 16.27
N ARG A 10 18.08 2.99 16.69
CA ARG A 10 19.39 2.74 16.08
C ARG A 10 19.81 1.29 16.22
N ARG A 11 19.73 0.73 17.43
CA ARG A 11 20.07 -0.68 17.69
C ARG A 11 19.18 -1.64 16.92
N TRP A 12 17.88 -1.32 16.77
CA TRP A 12 16.97 -2.10 15.93
C TRP A 12 17.42 -2.14 14.47
N VAL A 13 17.68 -0.98 13.87
CA VAL A 13 18.13 -0.90 12.47
C VAL A 13 19.47 -1.60 12.28
N ASP A 14 20.43 -1.39 13.19
CA ASP A 14 21.73 -2.08 13.15
C ASP A 14 21.56 -3.61 13.25
N ALA A 15 20.64 -4.09 14.07
CA ALA A 15 20.35 -5.52 14.22
C ALA A 15 19.75 -6.11 12.93
N LEU A 16 18.80 -5.42 12.29
CA LEU A 16 18.23 -5.87 11.01
C LEU A 16 19.29 -5.91 9.91
N GLU A 17 20.15 -4.90 9.84
CA GLU A 17 21.23 -4.81 8.85
C GLU A 17 22.27 -5.93 8.97
N GLN A 18 22.44 -6.45 10.18
CA GLN A 18 23.37 -7.54 10.50
C GLN A 18 22.70 -8.90 10.58
N ALA A 19 21.36 -8.96 10.42
CA ALA A 19 20.55 -10.13 10.76
C ALA A 19 20.86 -10.70 12.17
N ASP A 20 21.12 -9.80 13.14
CA ASP A 20 21.45 -10.15 14.52
C ASP A 20 20.17 -10.41 15.32
N VAL A 21 19.80 -11.69 15.39
CA VAL A 21 18.58 -12.17 16.06
C VAL A 21 18.54 -11.80 17.55
N PRO A 22 19.58 -12.08 18.37
CA PRO A 22 19.60 -11.62 19.76
C PRO A 22 19.41 -10.11 19.93
N ALA A 23 20.06 -9.29 19.11
CA ALA A 23 19.98 -7.84 19.22
C ALA A 23 18.59 -7.31 18.83
N ALA A 24 17.98 -7.85 17.77
CA ALA A 24 16.63 -7.50 17.35
C ALA A 24 15.60 -7.82 18.45
N ASN A 25 15.68 -9.02 19.03
CA ASN A 25 14.78 -9.48 20.08
C ASN A 25 14.94 -8.70 21.39
N ALA A 26 16.13 -8.19 21.69
CA ALA A 26 16.38 -7.39 22.90
C ALA A 26 15.62 -6.05 22.90
N VAL A 27 15.37 -5.45 21.73
CA VAL A 27 14.70 -4.13 21.60
C VAL A 27 13.23 -4.21 21.21
N SER A 28 12.81 -5.28 20.53
CA SER A 28 11.39 -5.55 20.25
C SER A 28 10.69 -6.27 21.41
N GLY A 29 11.45 -7.06 22.19
CA GLY A 29 10.88 -7.97 23.18
C GLY A 29 10.18 -9.18 22.56
N LEU A 30 10.46 -9.49 21.29
CA LEU A 30 10.03 -10.72 20.64
C LEU A 30 10.95 -11.86 21.07
N ASP A 31 10.46 -12.81 21.87
CA ASP A 31 11.28 -13.92 22.33
C ASP A 31 11.42 -15.00 21.23
N GLY A 32 12.64 -15.18 20.72
CA GLY A 32 12.96 -16.25 19.76
C GLY A 32 12.47 -16.01 18.33
N TRP A 33 12.07 -14.79 18.00
CA TRP A 33 11.74 -14.41 16.62
C TRP A 33 13.02 -14.31 15.78
N ASP A 34 13.03 -14.89 14.59
CA ASP A 34 14.11 -14.77 13.61
C ASP A 34 13.71 -13.73 12.54
N PRO A 35 14.37 -12.55 12.48
CA PRO A 35 14.09 -11.55 11.47
C PRO A 35 14.50 -11.95 10.06
N GLY A 36 15.30 -13.00 9.84
CA GLY A 36 15.86 -13.37 8.54
C GLY A 36 14.82 -13.51 7.42
N PRO A 37 13.78 -14.35 7.57
CA PRO A 37 12.70 -14.45 6.59
C PRO A 37 11.98 -13.13 6.35
N TRP A 38 11.68 -12.39 7.43
CA TRP A 38 11.01 -11.09 7.35
C TRP A 38 11.87 -10.03 6.66
N ILE A 39 13.18 -9.99 6.88
CA ILE A 39 14.10 -9.05 6.19
C ILE A 39 14.11 -9.34 4.69
N ALA A 40 14.12 -10.61 4.29
CA ALA A 40 14.12 -10.98 2.88
C ALA A 40 12.85 -10.48 2.16
N GLU A 41 11.73 -10.44 2.88
CA GLU A 41 10.39 -10.23 2.32
C GLU A 41 9.84 -8.82 2.54
N ALA A 42 9.89 -8.31 3.76
CA ALA A 42 9.22 -7.07 4.19
C ALA A 42 10.17 -5.87 4.33
N TRP A 43 11.49 -6.08 4.45
CA TRP A 43 12.48 -5.00 4.48
C TRP A 43 12.81 -4.49 3.06
N GLN A 44 11.76 -4.08 2.36
CA GLN A 44 11.78 -3.66 0.96
C GLN A 44 11.31 -2.20 0.81
N PRO A 45 11.91 -1.41 -0.11
CA PRO A 45 13.02 -1.77 -1.01
C PRO A 45 14.31 -2.10 -0.25
N ARG A 46 15.19 -2.93 -0.82
CA ARG A 46 16.42 -3.33 -0.15
C ARG A 46 17.26 -2.09 0.18
N VAL A 47 17.74 -1.98 1.42
CA VAL A 47 18.57 -0.84 1.84
C VAL A 47 19.82 -0.70 0.96
N GLU A 48 20.39 -1.82 0.49
CA GLU A 48 21.51 -1.82 -0.46
C GLU A 48 21.17 -1.13 -1.79
N GLU A 49 19.94 -1.26 -2.29
CA GLU A 49 19.50 -0.62 -3.53
C GLU A 49 19.42 0.91 -3.35
N LEU A 50 18.98 1.35 -2.17
CA LEU A 50 18.75 2.74 -1.81
C LEU A 50 20.04 3.48 -1.41
N ALA A 51 20.81 2.91 -0.48
CA ALA A 51 21.96 3.57 0.14
C ALA A 51 23.31 2.93 -0.21
N GLY A 52 23.34 1.71 -0.76
CA GLY A 52 24.57 0.98 -1.09
C GLY A 52 25.02 0.01 -0.01
N SER A 53 26.00 -0.83 -0.33
CA SER A 53 26.54 -1.83 0.61
C SER A 53 27.53 -1.25 1.63
N ASP A 54 28.04 -0.03 1.38
CA ASP A 54 28.94 0.72 2.28
C ASP A 54 28.19 1.64 3.27
N ARG A 55 26.86 1.51 3.31
CA ARG A 55 25.99 2.34 4.12
C ARG A 55 26.30 2.25 5.61
N THR A 56 26.07 3.35 6.30
CA THR A 56 26.17 3.46 7.76
C THR A 56 25.02 4.28 8.33
N VAL A 57 24.68 4.09 9.60
CA VAL A 57 23.73 4.95 10.30
C VAL A 57 24.36 6.34 10.50
N SER A 58 23.93 7.28 9.66
CA SER A 58 24.44 8.65 9.61
C SER A 58 23.73 9.61 10.58
N GLY A 59 22.53 9.25 11.03
CA GLY A 59 21.73 10.07 11.94
C GLY A 59 20.48 9.36 12.41
N ALA A 60 19.87 9.89 13.46
CA ALA A 60 18.54 9.48 13.90
C ALA A 60 17.85 10.66 14.61
N ARG A 61 16.54 10.77 14.46
CA ARG A 61 15.72 11.80 15.13
C ARG A 61 14.39 11.22 15.57
N GLN A 62 13.93 11.60 16.75
CA GLN A 62 12.56 11.35 17.15
C GLN A 62 11.62 12.22 16.29
N VAL A 63 10.60 11.60 15.68
CA VAL A 63 9.62 12.29 14.83
C VAL A 63 8.40 12.69 15.64
N ASN A 64 7.91 11.78 16.48
CA ASN A 64 6.82 11.99 17.41
C ASN A 64 7.00 11.07 18.65
N ASP A 65 6.02 11.00 19.55
CA ASP A 65 6.12 10.22 20.78
C ASP A 65 6.21 8.68 20.56
N HIS A 66 5.89 8.22 19.35
CA HIS A 66 5.81 6.80 18.99
C HIS A 66 6.74 6.42 17.82
N MET A 67 7.47 7.35 17.22
CA MET A 67 8.25 7.08 16.01
C MET A 67 9.61 7.77 16.02
N VAL A 68 10.63 6.99 15.67
CA VAL A 68 11.98 7.49 15.40
C VAL A 68 12.34 7.21 13.95
N ARG A 69 12.97 8.20 13.32
CA ARG A 69 13.52 8.09 11.97
C ARG A 69 15.03 7.91 12.05
N VAL A 70 15.54 6.81 11.51
CA VAL A 70 16.97 6.50 11.38
C VAL A 70 17.39 6.68 9.93
N VAL A 71 18.52 7.35 9.70
CA VAL A 71 19.03 7.67 8.36
C VAL A 71 20.25 6.83 8.06
N LEU A 72 20.13 5.95 7.07
CA LEU A 72 21.22 5.15 6.52
C LEU A 72 21.78 5.89 5.30
N ALA A 73 23.08 6.17 5.28
CA ALA A 73 23.73 6.84 4.16
C ALA A 73 24.92 6.02 3.66
N GLY A 74 25.04 5.89 2.34
CA GLY A 74 26.16 5.25 1.67
C GLY A 74 26.37 5.81 0.27
N ASN A 75 27.13 5.12 -0.57
CA ASN A 75 27.53 5.63 -1.88
C ASN A 75 26.40 5.71 -2.92
N ARG A 76 25.24 5.07 -2.70
CA ARG A 76 24.08 5.15 -3.60
C ARG A 76 23.05 6.20 -3.18
N GLY A 77 23.19 6.78 -1.98
CA GLY A 77 22.28 7.78 -1.47
C GLY A 77 21.91 7.53 -0.01
N GLN A 78 20.65 7.80 0.32
CA GLN A 78 20.11 7.66 1.66
C GLN A 78 18.88 6.76 1.67
N ALA A 79 18.70 6.05 2.78
CA ALA A 79 17.49 5.33 3.12
C ALA A 79 17.01 5.76 4.52
N PHE A 80 15.71 5.72 4.71
CA PHE A 80 15.01 6.30 5.83
C PHE A 80 14.21 5.19 6.52
N ALA A 81 14.71 4.71 7.65
CA ALA A 81 14.03 3.70 8.45
C ALA A 81 13.11 4.39 9.47
N SER A 82 11.81 4.15 9.38
CA SER A 82 10.85 4.58 10.41
C SER A 82 10.67 3.44 11.38
N VAL A 83 10.97 3.65 12.66
CA VAL A 83 10.81 2.65 13.74
C VAL A 83 9.69 3.13 14.65
N VAL A 84 8.64 2.33 14.76
CA VAL A 84 7.46 2.59 15.61
C VAL A 84 7.64 1.89 16.95
N LEU A 85 7.39 2.63 18.03
CA LEU A 85 7.59 2.19 19.41
C LEU A 85 6.29 2.33 20.23
N ASP A 86 6.06 1.37 21.12
CA ASP A 86 4.97 1.43 22.09
C ASP A 86 5.28 2.38 23.28
N GLU A 87 4.34 2.56 24.20
CA GLU A 87 4.51 3.39 25.40
C GLU A 87 5.64 2.91 26.33
N ALA A 88 6.02 1.63 26.23
CA ALA A 88 7.15 1.05 26.97
C ALA A 88 8.49 1.23 26.25
N GLY A 89 8.49 1.82 25.05
CA GLY A 89 9.67 2.01 24.22
C GLY A 89 10.12 0.76 23.46
N LYS A 90 9.26 -0.26 23.33
CA LYS A 90 9.55 -1.46 22.53
C LYS A 90 9.23 -1.23 21.07
N VAL A 91 10.04 -1.78 20.18
CA VAL A 91 9.77 -1.74 18.74
C VAL A 91 8.57 -2.62 18.41
N VAL A 92 7.55 -2.01 17.81
CA VAL A 92 6.31 -2.69 17.38
C VAL A 92 6.09 -2.65 15.87
N GLY A 93 6.87 -1.86 15.15
CA GLY A 93 6.77 -1.73 13.70
C GLY A 93 7.99 -1.05 13.11
N THR A 94 8.25 -1.29 11.83
CA THR A 94 9.31 -0.61 11.11
C THR A 94 9.05 -0.58 9.60
N SER A 95 9.46 0.49 8.93
CA SER A 95 9.48 0.58 7.46
C SER A 95 10.81 1.15 6.96
N ILE A 96 11.11 0.93 5.67
CA ILE A 96 12.23 1.55 4.98
C ILE A 96 11.74 2.26 3.72
N ASP A 97 12.21 3.49 3.52
CA ASP A 97 11.86 4.30 2.35
C ASP A 97 13.07 5.06 1.79
N SER A 98 12.99 5.39 0.50
CA SER A 98 13.97 6.20 -0.21
C SER A 98 13.84 7.72 0.06
N ASP A 99 12.72 8.13 0.65
CA ASP A 99 12.46 9.51 1.06
C ASP A 99 11.60 9.54 2.32
N GLU A 100 11.42 10.73 2.88
CA GLU A 100 10.63 10.94 4.09
C GLU A 100 9.17 11.30 3.79
N GLN A 101 8.68 11.12 2.56
CA GLN A 101 7.41 11.71 2.15
C GLN A 101 6.19 10.99 2.74
N ASP A 102 5.23 11.79 3.18
CA ASP A 102 3.93 11.37 3.67
C ASP A 102 2.99 10.93 2.54
N GLY A 103 1.93 10.20 2.91
CA GLY A 103 0.87 9.82 1.98
C GLY A 103 1.32 8.75 0.97
N ARG A 104 2.43 8.05 1.23
CA ARG A 104 2.70 6.76 0.58
C ARG A 104 1.70 5.76 1.12
N PHE A 105 1.15 4.94 0.23
CA PHE A 105 0.12 3.98 0.61
C PHE A 105 0.43 2.59 0.07
N TRP A 106 -0.08 1.59 0.79
CA TRP A 106 -0.16 0.20 0.39
C TRP A 106 -1.58 -0.11 -0.05
N VAL A 107 -1.75 -0.80 -1.18
CA VAL A 107 -3.05 -1.36 -1.59
C VAL A 107 -3.18 -2.73 -0.95
N VAL A 108 -4.05 -2.83 0.05
CA VAL A 108 -4.35 -4.08 0.72
C VAL A 108 -5.47 -4.78 -0.03
N VAL A 109 -5.23 -6.02 -0.46
CA VAL A 109 -6.18 -6.84 -1.23
C VAL A 109 -6.77 -7.90 -0.31
N GLY A 110 -8.09 -7.95 -0.18
CA GLY A 110 -8.75 -8.94 0.68
C GLY A 110 -8.44 -10.35 0.19
N CYS A 111 -7.91 -11.21 1.05
CA CYS A 111 -7.47 -12.54 0.64
C CYS A 111 -7.84 -13.57 1.73
N PRO A 112 -8.32 -14.78 1.37
CA PRO A 112 -8.33 -15.89 2.32
C PRO A 112 -6.90 -16.20 2.79
N GLU A 113 -6.73 -16.46 4.09
CA GLU A 113 -5.43 -16.72 4.73
C GLU A 113 -4.62 -17.80 3.98
N GLU A 114 -5.29 -18.87 3.55
CA GLU A 114 -4.66 -19.98 2.84
C GLU A 114 -4.19 -19.65 1.40
N ARG A 115 -4.51 -18.46 0.88
CA ARG A 115 -4.14 -17.99 -0.47
C ARG A 115 -3.17 -16.81 -0.44
N GLU A 116 -2.78 -16.31 0.73
CA GLU A 116 -1.95 -15.09 0.83
C GLU A 116 -0.61 -15.23 0.12
N ASP A 117 0.11 -16.33 0.32
CA ASP A 117 1.42 -16.54 -0.33
C ASP A 117 1.32 -16.54 -1.85
N GLU A 118 0.28 -17.19 -2.38
CA GLU A 118 0.02 -17.25 -3.82
C GLU A 118 -0.31 -15.85 -4.37
N LEU A 119 -1.21 -15.12 -3.71
CA LEU A 119 -1.61 -13.79 -4.15
C LEU A 119 -0.47 -12.77 -4.02
N ARG A 120 0.35 -12.90 -2.98
CA ARG A 120 1.55 -12.10 -2.76
C ARG A 120 2.57 -12.35 -3.86
N ALA A 121 2.84 -13.60 -4.21
CA ALA A 121 3.73 -13.97 -5.31
C ALA A 121 3.21 -13.43 -6.65
N PHE A 122 1.90 -13.51 -6.88
CA PHE A 122 1.24 -12.96 -8.06
C PHE A 122 1.50 -11.45 -8.21
N TYR A 123 1.19 -10.65 -7.19
CA TYR A 123 1.39 -9.20 -7.26
C TYR A 123 2.87 -8.79 -7.31
N THR A 124 3.72 -9.54 -6.60
CA THR A 124 5.17 -9.37 -6.64
C THR A 124 5.72 -9.60 -8.05
N MET A 125 5.19 -10.57 -8.80
CA MET A 125 5.55 -10.77 -10.21
C MET A 125 4.96 -9.66 -11.09
N LEU A 126 3.70 -9.31 -10.87
CA LEU A 126 2.93 -8.41 -11.73
C LEU A 126 3.49 -6.98 -11.74
N THR A 127 3.85 -6.43 -10.57
CA THR A 127 4.18 -5.00 -10.47
C THR A 127 5.16 -4.66 -9.34
N ASP A 128 5.84 -3.52 -9.50
CA ASP A 128 6.66 -2.84 -8.50
C ASP A 128 5.85 -1.97 -7.52
N GLY A 129 4.52 -1.97 -7.66
CA GLY A 129 3.61 -1.27 -6.76
C GLY A 129 3.58 -1.86 -5.34
N ARG A 130 3.23 -1.01 -4.37
CA ARG A 130 2.97 -1.41 -2.98
C ARG A 130 1.57 -2.02 -2.88
N ILE A 131 1.48 -3.30 -3.17
CA ILE A 131 0.22 -4.05 -3.19
C ILE A 131 0.46 -5.48 -2.70
N GLY A 132 -0.50 -6.02 -1.94
CA GLY A 132 -0.42 -7.39 -1.45
C GLY A 132 -1.67 -7.81 -0.68
N PRO A 133 -1.78 -9.09 -0.31
CA PRO A 133 -2.90 -9.58 0.48
C PRO A 133 -2.91 -8.94 1.87
N GLY A 134 -4.10 -8.81 2.45
CA GLY A 134 -4.28 -8.53 3.87
C GLY A 134 -5.50 -9.22 4.45
N GLU A 135 -5.52 -9.24 5.78
CA GLU A 135 -6.50 -9.96 6.58
C GLU A 135 -7.90 -9.33 6.51
N GLY A 136 -8.93 -10.18 6.62
CA GLY A 136 -10.31 -9.74 6.77
C GLY A 136 -11.33 -10.71 6.19
N ALA A 137 -12.60 -10.49 6.53
CA ALA A 137 -13.69 -11.14 5.80
C ALA A 137 -13.58 -10.78 4.32
N MET A 138 -13.73 -11.77 3.45
CA MET A 138 -13.45 -11.62 2.04
C MET A 138 -14.56 -12.25 1.21
N ARG A 139 -15.01 -11.51 0.19
CA ARG A 139 -15.96 -11.99 -0.81
C ARG A 139 -15.47 -11.56 -2.19
N PRO A 140 -15.01 -12.48 -3.05
CA PRO A 140 -14.40 -12.11 -4.32
C PRO A 140 -15.38 -11.36 -5.23
N PRO A 141 -15.00 -10.21 -5.82
CA PRO A 141 -15.83 -9.50 -6.79
C PRO A 141 -16.24 -10.39 -7.96
N GLY A 142 -17.46 -10.19 -8.47
CA GLY A 142 -17.88 -10.75 -9.75
C GLY A 142 -17.72 -9.73 -10.86
N TRP A 143 -16.97 -10.07 -11.92
CA TRP A 143 -16.84 -9.21 -13.08
C TRP A 143 -18.22 -8.99 -13.74
N ARG A 144 -18.68 -7.73 -13.78
CA ARG A 144 -20.02 -7.34 -14.23
C ARG A 144 -21.17 -7.98 -13.44
N ASP A 145 -20.93 -8.42 -12.21
CA ASP A 145 -21.98 -8.94 -11.32
C ASP A 145 -22.60 -7.80 -10.49
N PRO A 146 -23.87 -7.42 -10.72
CA PRO A 146 -24.52 -6.37 -9.92
C PRO A 146 -24.76 -6.80 -8.46
N ALA A 147 -24.75 -8.09 -8.13
CA ALA A 147 -24.93 -8.58 -6.77
C ALA A 147 -23.62 -8.61 -5.96
N ASN A 148 -22.47 -8.51 -6.62
CA ASN A 148 -21.17 -8.36 -5.98
C ASN A 148 -20.20 -7.58 -6.89
N PRO A 149 -20.48 -6.30 -7.15
CA PRO A 149 -19.73 -5.52 -8.12
C PRO A 149 -18.30 -5.27 -7.67
N THR A 150 -17.42 -4.99 -8.62
CA THR A 150 -16.09 -4.43 -8.34
C THR A 150 -16.22 -3.14 -7.54
N GLN A 151 -15.34 -2.96 -6.57
CA GLN A 151 -15.22 -1.73 -5.76
C GLN A 151 -13.95 -0.96 -6.14
N ILE A 152 -12.84 -1.67 -6.26
CA ILE A 152 -11.52 -1.14 -6.60
C ILE A 152 -10.83 -2.16 -7.51
N HIS A 153 -10.12 -1.68 -8.53
CA HIS A 153 -9.22 -2.49 -9.33
C HIS A 153 -7.93 -1.73 -9.63
N ILE A 154 -6.94 -2.43 -10.19
CA ILE A 154 -5.67 -1.83 -10.57
C ILE A 154 -5.47 -1.86 -12.08
N ASP A 155 -4.78 -0.84 -12.58
CA ASP A 155 -4.32 -0.77 -13.96
C ASP A 155 -2.80 -0.93 -13.97
N VAL A 156 -2.33 -1.95 -14.69
CA VAL A 156 -0.91 -2.25 -14.87
C VAL A 156 -0.54 -2.02 -16.32
N GLN A 157 0.49 -1.22 -16.56
CA GLN A 157 1.03 -0.99 -17.88
C GLN A 157 2.14 -2.00 -18.17
N VAL A 158 2.07 -2.64 -19.34
CA VAL A 158 3.00 -3.69 -19.79
C VAL A 158 3.56 -3.38 -21.18
N ALA A 159 4.79 -3.82 -21.44
CA ALA A 159 5.46 -3.58 -22.72
C ALA A 159 4.87 -4.41 -23.88
N ASP A 160 4.39 -5.62 -23.56
CA ASP A 160 3.83 -6.57 -24.52
C ASP A 160 2.62 -7.26 -23.88
N LEU A 161 1.43 -7.03 -24.44
CA LEU A 161 0.19 -7.60 -23.93
C LEU A 161 0.13 -9.12 -24.08
N GLU A 162 0.72 -9.70 -25.13
CA GLU A 162 0.65 -11.14 -25.35
C GLU A 162 1.57 -11.88 -24.38
N ALA A 163 2.79 -11.38 -24.20
CA ALA A 163 3.70 -11.91 -23.20
C ALA A 163 3.13 -11.77 -21.78
N ALA A 164 2.52 -10.62 -21.49
CA ALA A 164 1.89 -10.39 -20.19
C ALA A 164 0.66 -11.26 -19.95
N GLU A 165 -0.20 -11.46 -20.96
CA GLU A 165 -1.33 -12.40 -20.89
C GLU A 165 -0.83 -13.80 -20.56
N HIS A 166 0.18 -14.29 -21.28
CA HIS A 166 0.75 -15.61 -21.01
C HIS A 166 1.25 -15.73 -19.56
N ALA A 167 2.02 -14.74 -19.09
CA ALA A 167 2.58 -14.73 -17.74
C ALA A 167 1.50 -14.72 -16.66
N VAL A 168 0.47 -13.86 -16.75
CA VAL A 168 -0.58 -13.79 -15.72
C VAL A 168 -1.43 -15.06 -15.69
N LEU A 169 -1.73 -15.66 -16.85
CA LEU A 169 -2.48 -16.91 -16.93
C LEU A 169 -1.68 -18.09 -16.33
N GLU A 170 -0.37 -18.15 -16.54
CA GLU A 170 0.50 -19.15 -15.90
C GLU A 170 0.53 -19.00 -14.37
N HIS A 171 0.29 -17.80 -13.85
CA HIS A 171 0.21 -17.52 -12.41
C HIS A 171 -1.24 -17.53 -11.88
N GLY A 172 -2.16 -18.20 -12.58
CA GLY A 172 -3.51 -18.47 -12.07
C GLY A 172 -4.53 -17.35 -12.28
N ALA A 173 -4.19 -16.29 -13.02
CA ALA A 173 -5.19 -15.30 -13.43
C ALA A 173 -6.19 -15.90 -14.43
N THR A 174 -7.39 -15.32 -14.49
CA THR A 174 -8.43 -15.67 -15.46
C THR A 174 -8.75 -14.48 -16.34
N LYS A 175 -8.69 -14.63 -17.67
CA LYS A 175 -9.12 -13.56 -18.60
C LYS A 175 -10.63 -13.36 -18.50
N LEU A 176 -11.04 -12.13 -18.21
CA LEU A 176 -12.43 -11.73 -18.05
C LEU A 176 -12.98 -11.09 -19.32
N GLU A 177 -12.23 -10.15 -19.91
CA GLU A 177 -12.69 -9.38 -21.06
C GLU A 177 -11.52 -8.83 -21.87
N ASP A 178 -11.72 -8.68 -23.18
CA ASP A 178 -10.73 -8.19 -24.13
C ASP A 178 -11.28 -6.93 -24.81
N PHE A 179 -10.63 -5.79 -24.58
CA PHE A 179 -10.96 -4.52 -25.20
C PHE A 179 -9.87 -4.13 -26.22
N PRO A 180 -10.18 -3.23 -27.17
CA PRO A 180 -9.20 -2.82 -28.18
C PRO A 180 -7.88 -2.28 -27.60
N ASP A 181 -7.94 -1.58 -26.47
CA ASP A 181 -6.82 -0.84 -25.89
C ASP A 181 -6.33 -1.41 -24.54
N TRP A 182 -7.01 -2.42 -23.96
CA TRP A 182 -6.62 -3.08 -22.71
C TRP A 182 -7.29 -4.45 -22.55
N ARG A 183 -6.79 -5.28 -21.65
CA ARG A 183 -7.38 -6.58 -21.30
C ARG A 183 -7.67 -6.63 -19.80
N VAL A 184 -8.79 -7.25 -19.43
CA VAL A 184 -9.21 -7.41 -18.04
C VAL A 184 -9.06 -8.86 -17.62
N TYR A 185 -8.52 -9.06 -16.43
CA TYR A 185 -8.32 -10.37 -15.80
C TYR A 185 -8.78 -10.30 -14.35
N ALA A 186 -9.10 -11.46 -13.79
CA ALA A 186 -9.18 -11.66 -12.35
C ALA A 186 -7.87 -12.30 -11.89
N ASP A 187 -7.35 -11.89 -10.73
CA ASP A 187 -6.33 -12.68 -10.03
C ASP A 187 -6.88 -14.05 -9.59
N SER A 188 -6.05 -14.85 -8.93
CA SER A 188 -6.42 -16.22 -8.54
C SER A 188 -7.45 -16.29 -7.39
N VAL A 189 -7.80 -15.16 -6.81
CA VAL A 189 -8.81 -15.02 -5.75
C VAL A 189 -10.12 -14.44 -6.33
N GLY A 190 -10.03 -13.61 -7.35
CA GLY A 190 -11.16 -13.03 -8.10
C GLY A 190 -11.05 -11.53 -8.39
N HIS A 191 -10.03 -10.81 -7.87
CA HIS A 191 -9.98 -9.36 -8.01
C HIS A 191 -9.65 -8.93 -9.44
N PRO A 192 -10.45 -8.06 -10.05
CA PRO A 192 -10.16 -7.55 -11.37
C PRO A 192 -8.88 -6.71 -11.38
N PHE A 193 -8.13 -6.83 -12.47
CA PHE A 193 -7.07 -5.92 -12.85
C PHE A 193 -7.02 -5.79 -14.37
N CYS A 194 -6.50 -4.67 -14.85
CA CYS A 194 -6.39 -4.38 -16.27
C CYS A 194 -4.92 -4.33 -16.70
N LEU A 195 -4.62 -4.91 -17.86
CA LEU A 195 -3.34 -4.77 -18.54
C LEU A 195 -3.48 -3.78 -19.70
N TYR A 196 -2.65 -2.74 -19.70
CA TYR A 196 -2.56 -1.74 -20.77
C TYR A 196 -1.24 -1.85 -21.52
N PRO A 197 -1.24 -1.80 -22.86
CA PRO A 197 0.00 -1.70 -23.62
C PRO A 197 0.63 -0.33 -23.40
N GLY A 198 1.94 -0.27 -23.28
CA GLY A 198 2.70 0.97 -23.22
C GLY A 198 4.16 0.74 -22.84
N LEU A 199 4.92 1.81 -22.66
CA LEU A 199 6.30 1.69 -22.16
C LEU A 199 6.25 1.77 -20.62
N PRO A 200 6.35 0.64 -19.89
CA PRO A 200 6.42 0.68 -18.44
C PRO A 200 7.68 1.41 -17.98
N LYS A 201 7.69 1.82 -16.72
CA LYS A 201 8.95 2.27 -16.08
C LYS A 201 9.93 1.10 -16.09
N PRO A 202 11.25 1.34 -16.20
CA PRO A 202 12.24 0.29 -16.02
C PRO A 202 11.99 -0.44 -14.70
N THR A 203 11.66 -1.72 -14.79
CA THR A 203 11.31 -2.58 -13.67
C THR A 203 11.73 -4.01 -14.00
N ASP A 204 12.02 -4.80 -12.97
CA ASP A 204 12.25 -6.25 -13.07
C ASP A 204 10.93 -7.05 -13.01
N ARG A 205 9.80 -6.35 -12.87
CA ARG A 205 8.44 -6.92 -12.81
C ARG A 205 7.79 -6.98 -14.18
N LEU A 206 6.65 -7.64 -14.28
CA LEU A 206 5.92 -7.76 -15.54
C LEU A 206 5.44 -6.41 -16.08
N GLY A 207 5.02 -5.51 -15.19
CA GLY A 207 4.56 -4.18 -15.55
C GLY A 207 4.65 -3.17 -14.41
N THR A 208 4.19 -1.96 -14.69
CA THR A 208 4.14 -0.85 -13.73
C THR A 208 2.71 -0.58 -13.31
N LEU A 209 2.45 -0.50 -12.00
CA LEU A 209 1.16 -0.08 -11.45
C LEU A 209 0.95 1.40 -11.78
N VAL A 210 0.09 1.69 -12.76
CA VAL A 210 -0.13 3.06 -13.24
C VAL A 210 -1.31 3.73 -12.57
N ARG A 211 -2.37 2.99 -12.26
CA ARG A 211 -3.54 3.52 -11.57
C ARG A 211 -4.08 2.53 -10.56
N VAL A 212 -4.60 3.06 -9.47
CA VAL A 212 -5.64 2.38 -8.69
C VAL A 212 -6.95 3.05 -9.03
N VAL A 213 -7.94 2.25 -9.42
CA VAL A 213 -9.25 2.70 -9.88
C VAL A 213 -10.27 2.44 -8.80
N ILE A 214 -10.96 3.49 -8.35
CA ILE A 214 -11.92 3.46 -7.25
C ILE A 214 -13.30 3.75 -7.82
N ASP A 215 -14.19 2.77 -7.76
CA ASP A 215 -15.55 2.89 -8.27
C ASP A 215 -16.40 3.73 -7.30
N CYS A 216 -17.27 4.58 -7.84
CA CYS A 216 -18.10 5.46 -7.03
C CYS A 216 -19.36 5.89 -7.77
N ALA A 217 -20.32 6.44 -7.02
CA ALA A 217 -21.51 7.06 -7.61
C ALA A 217 -21.18 8.42 -8.25
N ASP A 218 -20.25 9.21 -7.69
CA ASP A 218 -19.92 10.56 -8.13
C ASP A 218 -18.41 10.88 -8.02
N PRO A 219 -17.66 10.95 -9.14
CA PRO A 219 -16.21 11.18 -9.14
C PRO A 219 -15.73 12.53 -8.56
N PRO A 220 -16.36 13.71 -8.84
CA PRO A 220 -15.86 15.00 -8.36
C PRO A 220 -15.65 15.12 -6.83
N PRO A 221 -16.61 14.77 -5.95
CA PRO A 221 -16.37 14.82 -4.51
C PRO A 221 -15.29 13.83 -4.06
N LEU A 222 -15.25 12.63 -4.65
CA LEU A 222 -14.26 11.62 -4.33
C LEU A 222 -12.84 12.04 -4.75
N ALA A 223 -12.71 12.68 -5.92
CA ALA A 223 -11.45 13.21 -6.40
C ALA A 223 -10.92 14.33 -5.49
N ARG A 224 -11.79 15.25 -5.04
CA ARG A 224 -11.40 16.29 -4.08
C ARG A 224 -10.93 15.70 -2.75
N PHE A 225 -11.63 14.68 -2.26
CA PHE A 225 -11.26 13.97 -1.04
C PHE A 225 -9.86 13.36 -1.16
N TRP A 226 -9.64 12.48 -2.15
CA TRP A 226 -8.36 11.79 -2.31
C TRP A 226 -7.21 12.73 -2.69
N SER A 227 -7.49 13.80 -3.44
CA SER A 227 -6.50 14.84 -3.76
C SER A 227 -5.95 15.50 -2.49
N ALA A 228 -6.80 15.79 -1.51
CA ALA A 228 -6.40 16.43 -0.26
C ALA A 228 -5.77 15.45 0.75
N VAL A 229 -6.28 14.22 0.85
CA VAL A 229 -5.73 13.20 1.77
C VAL A 229 -4.34 12.76 1.33
N LEU A 230 -4.11 12.55 0.04
CA LEU A 230 -2.86 12.00 -0.51
C LEU A 230 -1.92 13.02 -1.16
N ASP A 231 -2.28 14.31 -1.10
CA ASP A 231 -1.55 15.40 -1.75
C ASP A 231 -1.31 15.14 -3.26
N LEU A 232 -2.40 14.85 -3.97
CA LEU A 232 -2.44 14.61 -5.42
C LEU A 232 -3.05 15.82 -6.14
N PRO A 233 -2.32 16.94 -6.30
CA PRO A 233 -2.90 18.21 -6.72
C PRO A 233 -3.25 18.29 -8.20
N ARG A 234 -2.78 17.33 -9.03
CA ARG A 234 -2.95 17.38 -10.48
C ARG A 234 -4.15 16.55 -10.89
N THR A 235 -4.99 17.12 -11.75
CA THR A 235 -6.01 16.38 -12.49
C THR A 235 -5.48 16.12 -13.90
N VAL A 236 -5.35 14.85 -14.30
CA VAL A 236 -4.84 14.44 -15.62
C VAL A 236 -5.95 14.01 -16.58
N GLU A 237 -7.11 13.65 -16.04
CA GLU A 237 -8.34 13.39 -16.78
C GLU A 237 -9.51 13.95 -15.98
N ASP A 238 -10.43 14.64 -16.67
CA ASP A 238 -11.65 15.19 -16.10
C ASP A 238 -12.80 14.96 -17.10
N SER A 239 -13.56 13.90 -16.86
CA SER A 239 -14.71 13.51 -17.67
C SER A 239 -15.92 13.21 -16.78
N PRO A 240 -17.14 13.17 -17.34
CA PRO A 240 -18.34 12.84 -16.56
C PRO A 240 -18.27 11.49 -15.84
N ASP A 241 -17.58 10.52 -16.44
CA ASP A 241 -17.53 9.14 -15.98
C ASP A 241 -16.24 8.82 -15.21
N ARG A 242 -15.22 9.69 -15.28
CA ARG A 242 -13.94 9.43 -14.62
C ARG A 242 -13.13 10.70 -14.40
N ILE A 243 -12.53 10.81 -13.22
CA ILE A 243 -11.50 11.80 -12.91
C ILE A 243 -10.23 11.06 -12.53
N VAL A 244 -9.08 11.46 -13.07
CA VAL A 244 -7.79 10.87 -12.68
C VAL A 244 -6.93 11.96 -12.04
N ILE A 245 -6.46 11.68 -10.83
CA ILE A 245 -5.60 12.57 -10.03
C ILE A 245 -4.20 11.99 -9.84
N ALA A 246 -3.20 12.87 -9.77
CA ALA A 246 -1.80 12.50 -9.75
C ALA A 246 -0.96 13.42 -8.86
N ARG A 247 0.21 12.90 -8.46
CA ARG A 247 1.24 13.70 -7.76
C ARG A 247 1.79 14.80 -8.68
N ALA A 248 2.27 15.87 -8.07
CA ALA A 248 2.91 16.99 -8.77
C ALA A 248 4.11 16.54 -9.62
N ASP A 249 4.85 15.54 -9.14
CA ASP A 249 6.07 15.01 -9.74
C ASP A 249 5.86 13.83 -10.70
N ASN A 250 4.60 13.49 -11.04
CA ASN A 250 4.23 12.34 -11.88
C ASN A 250 4.64 10.96 -11.32
N ARG A 251 4.94 10.82 -10.03
CA ARG A 251 5.11 9.50 -9.44
C ARG A 251 3.79 8.73 -9.49
N LEU A 252 3.93 7.41 -9.66
CA LEU A 252 2.84 6.45 -9.76
C LEU A 252 2.64 5.75 -8.40
N PRO A 253 1.46 5.14 -8.17
CA PRO A 253 0.28 5.18 -9.05
C PRO A 253 -0.49 6.50 -8.98
N MET A 254 -1.27 6.76 -10.04
CA MET A 254 -2.34 7.74 -10.02
C MET A 254 -3.60 7.14 -9.40
N LEU A 255 -4.56 7.96 -8.98
CA LEU A 255 -5.88 7.48 -8.60
C LEU A 255 -6.91 7.85 -9.67
N ALA A 256 -7.67 6.87 -10.13
CA ALA A 256 -8.78 7.06 -11.06
C ALA A 256 -10.10 6.86 -10.32
N LEU A 257 -10.90 7.91 -10.23
CA LEU A 257 -12.20 7.90 -9.57
C LEU A 257 -13.24 7.65 -10.66
N GLN A 258 -13.82 6.46 -10.68
CA GLN A 258 -14.64 5.97 -11.79
C GLN A 258 -16.12 5.95 -11.39
N ARG A 259 -16.98 6.53 -12.23
CA ARG A 259 -18.42 6.45 -12.06
C ARG A 259 -18.90 5.07 -12.47
N VAL A 260 -19.66 4.41 -11.60
CA VAL A 260 -20.39 3.18 -11.94
C VAL A 260 -21.89 3.36 -11.70
N PRO A 261 -22.76 2.94 -12.64
CA PRO A 261 -24.21 2.92 -12.42
C PRO A 261 -24.56 2.03 -11.22
N ASP A 262 -25.58 2.44 -10.46
CA ASP A 262 -26.10 1.67 -9.31
C ASP A 262 -25.05 1.27 -8.26
N TYR A 263 -24.02 2.12 -8.09
CA TYR A 263 -22.91 1.92 -7.16
C TYR A 263 -23.37 1.44 -5.77
N GLN A 264 -22.77 0.33 -5.33
CA GLN A 264 -22.98 -0.24 -4.00
C GLN A 264 -21.70 -0.08 -3.17
N PRO A 265 -21.72 0.67 -2.07
CA PRO A 265 -20.54 0.82 -1.23
C PRO A 265 -20.26 -0.46 -0.43
N PRO A 266 -18.99 -0.74 -0.10
CA PRO A 266 -18.67 -1.73 0.93
C PRO A 266 -19.34 -1.35 2.25
N ARG A 267 -19.73 -2.36 3.03
CA ARG A 267 -20.39 -2.17 4.33
C ARG A 267 -19.45 -2.61 5.42
N TRP A 268 -18.56 -1.73 5.87
CA TRP A 268 -17.76 -2.04 7.04
C TRP A 268 -18.60 -1.97 8.34
N PRO A 269 -18.51 -2.95 9.26
CA PRO A 269 -17.70 -4.18 9.24
C PRO A 269 -18.47 -5.46 8.85
N ASP A 270 -19.54 -5.35 8.06
CA ASP A 270 -20.42 -6.44 7.65
C ASP A 270 -19.68 -7.44 6.70
N PRO A 271 -19.48 -8.69 7.14
CA PRO A 271 -18.75 -9.70 6.36
C PRO A 271 -19.51 -10.18 5.11
N GLU A 272 -20.79 -9.85 4.93
CA GLU A 272 -21.52 -10.15 3.69
C GLU A 272 -21.14 -9.21 2.54
N HIS A 273 -20.65 -8.01 2.87
CA HIS A 273 -20.25 -6.96 1.93
C HIS A 273 -18.93 -6.31 2.35
N PRO A 274 -17.85 -7.10 2.48
CA PRO A 274 -16.56 -6.62 2.93
C PRO A 274 -15.90 -5.68 1.90
N PRO A 275 -14.90 -4.89 2.32
CA PRO A 275 -14.02 -4.22 1.36
C PRO A 275 -13.25 -5.26 0.54
N GLN A 276 -13.15 -5.04 -0.77
CA GLN A 276 -12.33 -5.88 -1.67
C GLN A 276 -10.87 -5.45 -1.64
N MET A 277 -10.63 -4.14 -1.64
CA MET A 277 -9.32 -3.55 -1.42
C MET A 277 -9.47 -2.30 -0.55
N HIS A 278 -8.39 -1.89 0.11
CA HIS A 278 -8.31 -0.61 0.80
C HIS A 278 -6.88 -0.07 0.78
N PHE A 279 -6.70 1.16 1.31
CA PHE A 279 -5.38 1.76 1.45
C PHE A 279 -4.94 1.83 2.89
N ASP A 280 -3.71 1.40 3.14
CA ASP A 280 -2.97 1.75 4.36
C ASP A 280 -2.02 2.90 4.03
N ILE A 281 -2.26 4.07 4.62
CA ILE A 281 -1.59 5.31 4.23
C ILE A 281 -0.69 5.77 5.38
N GLY A 282 0.62 5.84 5.14
CA GLY A 282 1.63 6.18 6.14
C GLY A 282 1.90 7.67 6.25
N PHE A 283 1.84 8.21 7.48
CA PHE A 283 2.16 9.59 7.81
C PHE A 283 3.15 9.68 8.98
N ASP A 284 3.98 10.73 9.00
CA ASP A 284 4.74 11.11 10.19
C ASP A 284 3.80 11.60 11.30
N ASP A 285 2.75 12.33 10.94
CA ASP A 285 1.60 12.65 11.81
C ASP A 285 0.28 12.51 11.02
N ARG A 286 -0.52 11.52 11.40
CA ARG A 286 -1.83 11.26 10.76
C ARG A 286 -2.94 12.23 11.17
N THR A 287 -2.77 12.99 12.25
CA THR A 287 -3.84 13.79 12.87
C THR A 287 -4.34 14.89 11.93
N GLU A 288 -3.44 15.55 11.21
CA GLU A 288 -3.81 16.55 10.21
C GLU A 288 -4.67 15.94 9.11
N LYS A 289 -4.28 14.76 8.61
CA LYS A 289 -4.98 14.07 7.53
C LYS A 289 -6.30 13.46 7.99
N GLU A 290 -6.41 13.03 9.25
CA GLU A 290 -7.70 12.69 9.86
C GLU A 290 -8.66 13.88 9.80
N ARG A 291 -8.23 15.06 10.26
CA ARG A 291 -9.05 16.27 10.21
C ARG A 291 -9.50 16.60 8.78
N VAL A 292 -8.57 16.57 7.82
CA VAL A 292 -8.87 16.80 6.40
C VAL A 292 -9.88 15.78 5.86
N ALA A 293 -9.70 14.49 6.16
CA ALA A 293 -10.61 13.44 5.72
C ALA A 293 -12.02 13.67 6.27
N LEU A 294 -12.15 13.95 7.56
CA LEU A 294 -13.45 14.20 8.21
C LEU A 294 -14.15 15.45 7.65
N GLU A 295 -13.40 16.53 7.40
CA GLU A 295 -13.94 17.77 6.81
C GLU A 295 -14.45 17.59 5.38
N LEU A 296 -13.86 16.67 4.62
CA LEU A 296 -14.22 16.39 3.23
C LEU A 296 -15.25 15.27 3.07
N GLY A 297 -15.92 14.88 4.17
CA GLY A 297 -17.02 13.92 4.15
C GLY A 297 -16.61 12.47 4.41
N GLY A 298 -15.34 12.23 4.76
CA GLY A 298 -14.92 10.96 5.32
C GLY A 298 -15.52 10.73 6.71
N ARG A 299 -15.58 9.48 7.14
CA ARG A 299 -16.12 9.09 8.46
C ARG A 299 -15.23 8.07 9.13
N ARG A 300 -15.07 8.18 10.46
CA ARG A 300 -14.38 7.15 11.24
C ARG A 300 -15.24 5.89 11.32
N LEU A 301 -14.60 4.74 11.14
CA LEU A 301 -15.23 3.42 11.21
C LEU A 301 -14.93 2.73 12.55
N PRO A 302 -15.77 1.77 13.00
CA PRO A 302 -15.45 0.95 14.15
C PRO A 302 -14.18 0.12 13.89
N PRO A 303 -13.29 -0.05 14.89
CA PRO A 303 -12.09 -0.87 14.73
C PRO A 303 -12.46 -2.36 14.59
N GLN A 304 -11.66 -3.13 13.84
CA GLN A 304 -11.79 -4.59 13.71
C GLN A 304 -10.53 -5.36 14.10
N GLY A 305 -9.60 -4.73 14.80
CA GLY A 305 -8.23 -5.21 14.95
C GLY A 305 -7.27 -4.28 14.21
N GLY A 306 -5.98 -4.56 14.31
CA GLY A 306 -4.93 -3.69 13.77
C GLY A 306 -4.65 -2.46 14.64
N SER A 307 -3.53 -1.81 14.35
CA SER A 307 -2.97 -0.66 15.05
C SER A 307 -3.48 0.68 14.47
N CYS A 308 -3.77 0.72 13.17
CA CYS A 308 -4.27 1.91 12.48
C CYS A 308 -5.78 2.14 12.63
N PRO A 309 -6.25 3.38 12.89
CA PRO A 309 -7.64 3.75 12.78
C PRO A 309 -8.15 3.66 11.34
N VAL A 310 -9.35 3.08 11.20
CA VAL A 310 -10.03 2.89 9.92
C VAL A 310 -11.05 4.00 9.70
N TYR A 311 -11.13 4.49 8.47
CA TYR A 311 -12.07 5.50 7.99
C TYR A 311 -12.73 5.02 6.72
N ALA A 312 -13.86 5.62 6.34
CA ALA A 312 -14.44 5.48 5.02
C ALA A 312 -14.36 6.82 4.27
N ASP A 313 -14.06 6.76 2.99
CA ASP A 313 -14.14 7.92 2.10
C ASP A 313 -15.63 8.30 1.83
N PRO A 314 -15.91 9.40 1.09
CA PRO A 314 -17.28 9.81 0.79
C PRO A 314 -18.09 8.82 -0.05
N ALA A 315 -17.42 7.91 -0.78
CA ALA A 315 -18.07 6.82 -1.49
C ALA A 315 -18.32 5.61 -0.57
N GLY A 316 -17.63 5.52 0.57
CA GLY A 316 -17.80 4.48 1.57
C GLY A 316 -16.65 3.48 1.61
N HIS A 317 -15.61 3.65 0.77
CA HIS A 317 -14.45 2.75 0.75
C HIS A 317 -13.61 2.90 2.02
N PRO A 318 -13.34 1.80 2.74
CA PRO A 318 -12.44 1.82 3.88
C PRO A 318 -11.01 2.22 3.49
N PHE A 319 -10.32 2.90 4.39
CA PHE A 319 -8.88 3.15 4.34
C PHE A 319 -8.35 3.40 5.76
N CYS A 320 -7.06 3.17 5.96
CA CYS A 320 -6.38 3.37 7.23
C CYS A 320 -5.44 4.58 7.14
N LEU A 321 -5.42 5.36 8.21
CA LEU A 321 -4.38 6.36 8.43
C LEU A 321 -3.40 5.81 9.46
N CYS A 322 -2.20 5.45 9.02
CA CYS A 322 -1.16 4.80 9.80
C CYS A 322 -0.01 5.75 10.11
N TYR A 323 0.74 5.48 11.17
CA TYR A 323 2.11 5.98 11.25
C TYR A 323 3.01 5.20 10.29
N LYS A 324 4.08 5.83 9.77
CA LYS A 324 5.00 5.10 8.89
C LYS A 324 5.70 3.97 9.65
N GLY A 325 5.55 2.75 9.14
CA GLY A 325 6.11 1.54 9.73
C GLY A 325 5.22 0.86 10.77
N GLU A 326 4.03 1.40 11.03
CA GLU A 326 2.95 0.71 11.74
C GLU A 326 2.34 -0.39 10.87
#